data_AF-A0A1Q7MQM6-F1
#
_entry.id   AF-A0A1Q7MQM6-F1
#
_cell.length_a   1.000
_cell.length_b   1.000
_cell.length_c   1.000
_cell.angle_alpha   90.00
_cell.angle_beta   90.00
_cell.angle_gamma   90.00
#
_symmetry.space_group_name_H-M   'P 1'
#
loop_
_entity.id
_entity.type
_entity.pdbx_description
1 polymer ?
#
loop_
_entity_poly.entity_id
_entity_poly.type
_entity_poly.pdbx_seq_one_letter_code
_entity_poly.pdbx_strand_id
1 'polypeptide(L)'
;MGLNEGVWAFVLIDGAQFDGTEPRRLIRFERNVCYVVEPGKNIFEVKPSRLERTDAVTLIAETGFWHYGRVSMRFDSATDADIVEQKLRPLLPDPLK
;
A
#
# COMPACT_ATOMS: atom_id res chain seq x y z
N MET A 1 -11.08 -16.28 -17.03
CA MET A 1 -11.54 -15.81 -15.71
C MET A 1 -10.59 -14.72 -15.25
N GLY A 2 -10.89 -13.45 -15.54
CA GLY A 2 -10.04 -12.33 -15.13
C GLY A 2 -10.33 -11.98 -13.68
N LEU A 3 -9.55 -12.54 -12.76
CA LEU A 3 -9.61 -12.17 -11.34
C LEU A 3 -9.13 -10.73 -11.20
N ASN A 4 -9.84 -9.96 -10.38
CA ASN A 4 -9.42 -8.65 -9.91
C ASN A 4 -8.01 -8.77 -9.27
N GLU A 5 -6.94 -8.45 -10.00
CA GLU A 5 -5.52 -8.69 -9.63
C GLU A 5 -4.99 -7.73 -8.55
N GLY A 6 -5.78 -7.48 -7.50
CA GLY A 6 -5.37 -6.66 -6.36
C GLY A 6 -5.40 -7.44 -5.05
N VAL A 7 -4.67 -6.92 -4.07
CA VAL A 7 -4.60 -7.47 -2.71
C VAL A 7 -5.43 -6.59 -1.78
N TRP A 8 -6.30 -7.16 -0.97
CA TRP A 8 -7.12 -6.37 -0.04
C TRP A 8 -6.37 -6.10 1.27
N ALA A 9 -6.38 -4.84 1.69
CA ALA A 9 -5.73 -4.40 2.93
C ALA A 9 -6.58 -3.38 3.68
N PHE A 10 -6.39 -3.28 4.99
CA PHE A 10 -6.77 -2.09 5.74
C PHE A 10 -5.71 -1.03 5.48
N VAL A 11 -6.13 0.20 5.19
CA VAL A 11 -5.20 1.29 4.84
C VAL A 11 -5.44 2.49 5.74
N LEU A 12 -4.36 3.03 6.29
CA LEU A 12 -4.37 4.24 7.08
C LEU A 12 -3.39 5.25 6.49
N ILE A 13 -3.80 6.51 6.49
CA ILE A 13 -2.99 7.65 6.03
C ILE A 13 -2.61 8.48 7.27
N ASP A 14 -1.43 9.07 7.25
CA ASP A 14 -0.88 9.92 8.32
C ASP A 14 -0.68 9.24 9.68
N GLY A 15 -0.36 7.94 9.67
CA GLY A 15 0.11 7.24 10.87
C GLY A 15 -0.96 6.99 11.93
N ALA A 16 -2.25 7.07 11.56
CA ALA A 16 -3.33 6.56 12.39
C ALA A 16 -3.09 5.09 12.78
N GLN A 17 -3.63 4.67 13.93
CA GLN A 17 -3.56 3.28 14.40
C GLN A 17 -4.76 2.48 13.90
N PHE A 18 -4.53 1.20 13.63
CA PHE A 18 -5.61 0.28 13.29
C PHE A 18 -6.45 -0.01 14.53
N ASP A 19 -7.72 0.38 14.50
CA ASP A 19 -8.71 0.07 15.54
C ASP A 19 -9.64 -1.09 15.14
N GLY A 20 -9.53 -1.56 13.89
CA GLY A 20 -10.29 -2.69 13.35
C GLY A 20 -11.63 -2.29 12.72
N THR A 21 -11.95 -1.00 12.68
CA THR A 21 -13.17 -0.47 12.05
C THR A 21 -12.92 0.09 10.65
N GLU A 22 -11.65 0.11 10.20
CA GLU A 22 -11.29 0.69 8.92
C GLU A 22 -11.91 -0.09 7.75
N PRO A 23 -12.42 0.59 6.71
CA PRO A 23 -12.86 -0.10 5.51
C PRO A 23 -11.67 -0.70 4.77
N ARG A 24 -11.85 -1.92 4.25
CA ARG A 24 -10.87 -2.57 3.39
C ARG A 24 -10.77 -1.83 2.06
N ARG A 25 -9.54 -1.64 1.58
CA ARG A 25 -9.22 -1.07 0.28
C ARG A 25 -8.45 -2.07 -0.56
N LEU A 26 -8.61 -1.99 -1.87
CA LEU A 26 -7.95 -2.87 -2.81
C LEU A 26 -6.64 -2.22 -3.28
N ILE A 27 -5.51 -2.88 -3.01
CA ILE A 27 -4.20 -2.50 -3.50
C ILE A 27 -4.04 -3.08 -4.90
N ARG A 28 -3.96 -2.23 -5.93
CA ARG A 28 -3.78 -2.63 -7.32
C ARG A 28 -2.46 -2.10 -7.86
N PHE A 29 -1.90 -2.84 -8.79
CA PHE A 29 -0.72 -2.42 -9.54
C PHE A 29 -1.07 -2.37 -11.01
N GLU A 30 -0.87 -1.22 -11.65
CA GLU A 30 -1.03 -1.08 -13.09
C GLU A 30 0.13 -0.28 -13.66
N ARG A 31 0.80 -0.83 -14.69
CA ARG A 31 1.92 -0.18 -15.40
C ARG A 31 3.00 0.38 -14.44
N ASN A 32 3.39 -0.41 -13.44
CA ASN A 32 4.35 -0.03 -12.39
C ASN A 32 3.90 1.13 -11.50
N VAL A 33 2.59 1.31 -11.33
CA VAL A 33 2.02 2.29 -10.40
C VAL A 33 1.17 1.54 -9.37
N CYS A 34 1.35 1.87 -8.10
CA CYS A 34 0.52 1.35 -7.01
C CYS A 34 -0.70 2.26 -6.80
N TYR A 35 -1.87 1.66 -6.75
CA TYR A 35 -3.13 2.34 -6.47
C TYR A 35 -3.81 1.71 -5.26
N VAL A 36 -4.31 2.57 -4.38
CA VAL A 36 -5.27 2.15 -3.35
C VAL A 36 -6.65 2.55 -3.84
N VAL A 37 -7.50 1.54 -4.01
CA VAL A 37 -8.85 1.69 -4.54
C VAL A 37 -9.84 1.50 -3.40
N GLU A 38 -10.63 2.54 -3.13
CA GLU A 38 -11.78 2.46 -2.25
C GLU A 38 -13.04 2.15 -3.09
N PRO A 39 -13.71 1.00 -2.87
CA PRO A 39 -14.88 0.62 -3.65
C PRO A 39 -15.97 1.71 -3.60
N GLY A 40 -16.40 2.17 -4.78
CA GLY A 40 -17.45 3.18 -4.90
C GLY A 40 -17.05 4.61 -4.49
N LYS A 41 -15.77 4.88 -4.21
CA LYS A 41 -15.29 6.23 -3.89
C LYS A 41 -14.13 6.67 -4.78
N ASN A 42 -12.90 6.55 -4.28
CA ASN A 42 -11.72 7.20 -4.82
C ASN A 42 -10.60 6.19 -5.08
N ILE A 43 -9.79 6.51 -6.08
CA ILE A 43 -8.52 5.83 -6.38
C ILE A 43 -7.42 6.83 -6.08
N PHE A 44 -6.44 6.45 -5.27
CA PHE A 44 -5.26 7.28 -5.02
C PHE A 44 -3.99 6.52 -5.37
N GLU A 45 -3.07 7.24 -6.00
CA GLU A 45 -1.78 6.74 -6.44
C GLU A 45 -0.78 6.79 -5.27
N VAL A 46 -0.14 5.67 -4.96
CA VAL A 46 0.90 5.58 -3.94
C VAL A 46 2.26 5.57 -4.61
N LYS A 47 3.01 6.66 -4.43
CA LYS A 47 4.42 6.78 -4.83
C LYS A 47 5.29 6.69 -3.59
N PRO A 48 5.80 5.49 -3.24
CA PRO A 48 6.63 5.35 -2.05
C PRO A 48 8.01 5.98 -2.29
N SER A 49 8.46 6.83 -1.38
CA SER A 49 9.86 7.25 -1.26
C SER A 49 10.67 6.30 -0.38
N ARG A 50 10.00 5.66 0.60
CA ARG A 50 10.56 4.64 1.47
C ARG A 50 9.51 3.58 1.77
N LEU A 51 9.97 2.35 1.94
CA LEU A 51 9.13 1.21 2.33
C LEU A 51 9.71 0.55 3.57
N GLU A 52 8.86 0.27 4.56
CA GLU A 52 9.21 -0.40 5.80
C GLU A 52 8.20 -1.52 6.10
N ARG A 53 8.70 -2.66 6.56
CA ARG A 53 7.89 -3.78 7.07
C ARG A 53 7.95 -3.73 8.60
N THR A 54 6.85 -3.39 9.26
CA THR A 54 6.84 -3.28 10.73
C THR A 54 6.57 -4.61 11.42
N ASP A 55 5.81 -5.49 10.76
CA ASP A 55 5.53 -6.84 11.25
C ASP A 55 5.20 -7.79 10.07
N ALA A 56 4.84 -9.04 10.38
CA ALA A 56 4.57 -10.06 9.38
C ALA A 56 3.43 -9.71 8.41
N VAL A 57 2.52 -8.78 8.74
CA VAL A 57 1.34 -8.45 7.94
C VAL A 57 1.16 -6.95 7.69
N THR A 58 2.07 -6.10 8.16
CA THR A 58 1.95 -4.64 8.03
C THR A 58 3.13 -4.06 7.26
N LEU A 59 2.81 -3.36 6.17
CA LEU A 59 3.73 -2.55 5.38
C LEU A 59 3.43 -1.07 5.57
N ILE A 60 4.47 -0.27 5.53
CA ILE A 60 4.40 1.18 5.62
C ILE A 60 5.14 1.76 4.44
N ALA A 61 4.41 2.47 3.60
CA ALA A 61 4.95 3.27 2.50
C ALA A 61 4.97 4.73 2.92
N GLU A 62 6.17 5.30 3.09
CA GLU A 62 6.31 6.75 3.19
C GLU A 62 6.20 7.31 1.78
N THR A 63 5.34 8.30 1.59
CA THR A 63 5.14 8.96 0.29
C THR A 63 5.67 10.39 0.28
N GLY A 64 6.13 10.89 1.43
CA GLY A 64 6.61 12.25 1.59
C GLY A 64 5.50 13.25 1.92
N PHE A 65 5.90 14.40 2.45
CA PHE A 65 5.00 15.42 3.00
C PHE A 65 4.03 16.02 1.97
N TRP A 66 4.44 16.13 0.71
CA TRP A 66 3.60 16.68 -0.37
C TRP A 66 2.58 15.68 -0.93
N HIS A 67 2.59 14.44 -0.46
CA HIS A 67 1.67 13.38 -0.89
C HIS A 67 0.74 13.00 0.27
N TYR A 68 0.94 11.82 0.85
CA TYR A 68 0.09 11.25 1.89
C TYR A 68 0.86 11.00 3.19
N GLY A 69 2.06 11.57 3.33
CA GLY A 69 2.93 11.39 4.48
C GLY A 69 3.35 9.93 4.64
N ARG A 70 2.57 9.17 5.41
CA ARG A 70 2.77 7.76 5.76
C ARG A 70 1.51 6.95 5.46
N VAL A 71 1.62 5.96 4.58
CA VAL A 71 0.55 5.02 4.23
C VAL A 71 0.83 3.67 4.88
N SER A 72 0.06 3.33 5.90
CA SER A 72 0.13 2.03 6.57
C SER A 72 -0.87 1.07 5.93
N MET A 73 -0.42 -0.12 5.54
CA MET A 73 -1.21 -1.16 4.90
C MET A 73 -1.11 -2.44 5.73
N ARG A 74 -2.24 -2.89 6.29
CA ARG A 74 -2.34 -4.15 7.04
C ARG A 74 -3.09 -5.19 6.23
N PHE A 75 -2.46 -6.34 6.03
CA PHE A 75 -2.95 -7.45 5.23
C PHE A 75 -3.50 -8.58 6.10
N ASP A 76 -4.27 -9.48 5.48
CA ASP A 76 -4.80 -10.67 6.18
C ASP A 76 -3.71 -11.74 6.40
N SER A 77 -2.69 -11.74 5.55
CA SER A 77 -1.63 -12.75 5.58
C SER A 77 -0.25 -12.16 5.28
N ALA A 78 0.79 -12.86 5.73
CA ALA A 78 2.16 -12.49 5.42
C ALA A 78 2.47 -12.60 3.92
N THR A 79 1.89 -13.60 3.26
CA THR A 79 2.01 -13.80 1.80
C THR A 79 1.49 -12.59 1.02
N ASP A 80 0.33 -12.06 1.41
CA ASP A 80 -0.26 -10.88 0.77
C ASP A 80 0.65 -9.65 0.91
N ALA A 81 1.16 -9.44 2.13
CA ALA A 81 2.11 -8.38 2.41
C ALA A 81 3.41 -8.58 1.59
N ASP A 82 3.93 -9.80 1.46
CA ASP A 82 5.12 -10.09 0.66
C ASP A 82 4.92 -9.80 -0.83
N ILE A 83 3.76 -10.16 -1.39
CA ILE A 83 3.40 -9.86 -2.78
C ILE A 83 3.41 -8.35 -3.02
N VAL A 84 2.79 -7.59 -2.11
CA VAL A 84 2.73 -6.13 -2.23
C VAL A 84 4.10 -5.49 -2.03
N GLU A 85 4.90 -5.98 -1.08
CA GLU A 85 6.27 -5.50 -0.85
C GLU A 85 7.15 -5.70 -2.08
N GLN A 86 7.12 -6.90 -2.67
CA GLN A 86 7.90 -7.23 -3.87
C GLN A 86 7.53 -6.34 -5.06
N LYS A 87 6.26 -5.96 -5.19
CA LYS A 87 5.78 -5.06 -6.26
C LYS A 87 6.07 -3.58 -5.96
N LEU A 88 6.13 -3.16 -4.71
CA LEU A 88 6.44 -1.77 -4.32
C LEU A 88 7.94 -1.45 -4.34
N ARG A 89 8.80 -2.41 -3.97
CA ARG A 89 10.26 -2.17 -3.90
C ARG A 89 10.86 -1.60 -5.19
N PRO A 90 10.52 -2.08 -6.40
CA PRO A 90 11.03 -1.51 -7.65
C PRO A 90 10.55 -0.07 -7.94
N LEU A 91 9.52 0.41 -7.22
CA LEU A 91 8.97 1.75 -7.39
C LEU A 91 9.66 2.79 -6.50
N LEU A 92 10.49 2.34 -5.57
CA LEU A 92 11.26 3.23 -4.71
C LEU A 92 12.26 4.03 -5.55
N PRO A 93 12.48 5.32 -5.23
CA PRO A 93 13.54 6.09 -5.86
C PRO A 93 14.88 5.40 -5.62
N ASP A 94 15.64 5.22 -6.69
CA ASP A 94 16.99 4.68 -6.62
C ASP A 94 17.87 5.65 -5.81
N PRO A 95 18.52 5.23 -4.72
CA PRO A 95 19.34 6.12 -3.90
C PRO A 95 20.56 6.69 -4.65
N LEU A 96 20.81 6.25 -5.89
CA LEU A 96 21.95 6.64 -6.73
C LEU A 96 21.59 7.56 -7.91
N LYS A 97 20.38 8.13 -7.96
CA LYS A 97 19.97 9.07 -9.03
C LYS A 97 19.80 10.51 -8.55
#